data_AF-A0A451CG89-F1
#
_entry.id   AF-A0A451CG89-F1
#
_cell.length_a   1.000
_cell.length_b   1.000
_cell.length_c   1.000
_cell.angle_alpha   90.00
_cell.angle_beta   90.00
_cell.angle_gamma   90.00
#
_symmetry.space_group_name_H-M   'P 1'
#
loop_
_entity.id
_entity.type
_entity.pdbx_description
1 polymer ?
#
loop_
_entity_poly.entity_id
_entity_poly.type
_entity_poly.pdbx_seq_one_letter_code
_entity_poly.pdbx_strand_id
1 'polypeptide(L)'
;SAIRHPCLIMGQCPSNFEGRNTWALANVISGSPIVFEPFVMGARHAAEYRNWYWAHKRREVSDRGIHLSSVEQYYPTKSDMISDRPASDSGGNFGRLARAGVMEGYIAKLFEEKLAGIRLSAWQQFFSIFTENVSSDEIDSALERIAKNAAASVSDVKTASELAEKFREIAALIDGAYLRDKK
;
A
#
# COMPACT_ATOMS: atom_id res chain seq x y z
N SER A 1 -8.58 6.67 -12.35
CA SER A 1 -7.26 5.99 -12.41
C SER A 1 -6.34 6.32 -11.20
N ALA A 2 -6.88 6.72 -10.04
CA ALA A 2 -6.08 7.29 -8.95
C ALA A 2 -6.07 6.48 -7.64
N ILE A 3 -6.64 5.27 -7.62
CA ILE A 3 -6.74 4.46 -6.40
C ILE A 3 -6.12 3.08 -6.69
N ARG A 4 -4.78 3.01 -6.63
CA ARG A 4 -4.02 1.75 -6.63
C ARG A 4 -3.14 1.59 -5.38
N HIS A 5 -3.38 2.38 -4.33
CA HIS A 5 -2.67 2.21 -3.07
C HIS A 5 -3.67 2.01 -1.92
N PRO A 6 -3.49 0.96 -1.10
CA PRO A 6 -4.36 0.64 0.03
C PRO A 6 -4.11 1.62 1.18
N CYS A 7 -4.82 2.75 1.15
CA CYS A 7 -4.67 3.86 2.10
C CYS A 7 -5.66 3.79 3.29
N LEU A 8 -6.57 2.81 3.32
CA LEU A 8 -7.75 2.84 4.19
C LEU A 8 -7.65 1.95 5.44
N ILE A 9 -6.71 0.99 5.49
CA ILE A 9 -6.37 0.25 6.72
C ILE A 9 -5.07 0.77 7.32
N MET A 10 -4.18 1.26 6.45
CA MET A 10 -2.87 1.79 6.77
C MET A 10 -2.94 3.29 6.55
N GLY A 11 -2.97 4.09 7.61
CA GLY A 11 -3.11 5.54 7.51
C GLY A 11 -2.18 6.16 6.47
N GLN A 12 -2.78 6.62 5.37
CA GLN A 12 -2.30 7.49 4.27
C GLN A 12 -0.80 7.53 3.89
N CYS A 13 -0.61 7.36 2.57
CA CYS A 13 0.61 7.65 1.82
C CYS A 13 0.47 8.97 1.03
N PRO A 14 1.15 10.06 1.42
CA PRO A 14 1.53 11.17 0.55
C PRO A 14 3.03 11.10 0.26
N SER A 15 3.33 10.62 -0.95
CA SER A 15 4.40 10.98 -1.90
C SER A 15 5.87 11.22 -1.50
N ASN A 16 6.24 11.47 -0.25
CA ASN A 16 7.60 11.84 0.12
C ASN A 16 8.06 10.88 1.24
N PHE A 17 8.88 9.88 0.86
CA PHE A 17 9.21 8.72 1.69
C PHE A 17 10.53 8.96 2.45
N GLU A 18 10.47 9.80 3.48
CA GLU A 18 11.40 9.73 4.61
C GLU A 18 10.63 9.06 5.76
N GLY A 19 10.88 7.76 6.00
CA GLY A 19 10.56 7.08 7.25
C GLY A 19 9.09 7.00 7.72
N ARG A 20 8.14 6.57 6.88
CA ARG A 20 6.78 6.26 7.39
C ARG A 20 6.69 4.81 7.89
N ASN A 21 6.50 4.68 9.21
CA ASN A 21 6.19 3.42 9.87
C ASN A 21 4.83 2.90 9.38
N THR A 22 4.87 1.68 8.87
CA THR A 22 3.68 0.93 8.46
C THR A 22 3.01 0.41 9.73
N TRP A 23 1.73 0.70 9.97
CA TRP A 23 1.05 0.34 11.23
C TRP A 23 -0.40 -0.09 11.00
N ALA A 24 -0.95 -0.90 11.91
CA ALA A 24 -2.35 -1.33 11.93
C ALA A 24 -2.86 -1.42 13.37
N LEU A 25 -4.16 -1.67 13.58
CA LEU A 25 -4.71 -2.00 14.90
C LEU A 25 -4.67 -3.51 15.13
N ALA A 26 -4.36 -3.96 16.36
CA ALA A 26 -4.19 -5.37 16.68
C ALA A 26 -5.41 -6.26 16.31
N ASN A 27 -6.63 -5.73 16.42
CA ASN A 27 -7.88 -6.40 16.03
C ASN A 27 -8.48 -5.80 14.76
N VAL A 28 -7.65 -5.29 13.85
CA VAL A 28 -8.00 -4.75 12.52
C VAL A 28 -8.79 -3.44 12.58
N ILE A 29 -9.99 -3.47 13.18
CA ILE A 29 -10.90 -2.32 13.35
C ILE A 29 -10.79 -1.69 14.74
N SER A 30 -10.13 -2.36 15.68
CA SER A 30 -10.01 -1.92 17.08
C SER A 30 -8.74 -2.45 17.75
N GLY A 31 -8.52 -2.03 18.99
CA GLY A 31 -7.39 -2.47 19.81
C GLY A 31 -6.21 -1.50 19.80
N SER A 32 -5.05 -2.00 20.20
CA SER A 32 -3.82 -1.18 20.28
C SER A 32 -3.13 -1.09 18.91
N PRO A 33 -2.49 0.05 18.58
CA PRO A 33 -1.70 0.17 17.37
C PRO A 33 -0.47 -0.74 17.43
N ILE A 34 -0.18 -1.40 16.32
CA ILE A 34 1.02 -2.21 16.10
C ILE A 34 1.80 -1.62 14.93
N VAL A 35 3.12 -1.66 15.01
CA VAL A 35 4.03 -1.16 13.96
C VAL A 35 4.74 -2.34 13.32
N PHE A 36 4.71 -2.40 12.00
CA PHE A 36 5.43 -3.39 11.21
C PHE A 36 6.89 -2.96 11.00
N GLU A 37 7.74 -3.92 10.65
CA GLU A 37 9.13 -3.66 10.27
C GLU A 37 9.19 -2.56 9.21
N PRO A 38 9.92 -1.46 9.44
CA PRO A 38 9.97 -0.37 8.48
C PRO A 38 10.81 -0.74 7.25
N PHE A 39 10.46 -0.15 6.12
CA PHE A 39 11.35 -0.17 4.96
C PHE A 39 12.57 0.72 5.20
N VAL A 40 13.77 0.15 5.09
CA VAL A 40 15.04 0.86 5.28
C VAL A 40 15.87 0.81 4.00
N MET A 41 16.39 1.96 3.59
CA MET A 41 17.31 2.10 2.48
C MET A 41 18.32 3.20 2.78
N GLY A 42 19.58 3.01 2.38
CA GLY A 42 20.60 4.05 2.52
C GLY A 42 20.26 5.30 1.69
N ALA A 43 20.37 6.48 2.29
CA ALA A 43 20.01 7.75 1.65
C ALA A 43 20.74 7.97 0.31
N ARG A 44 22.02 7.62 0.25
CA ARG A 44 22.81 7.67 -1.00
C ARG A 44 22.23 6.75 -2.07
N HIS A 45 21.95 5.50 -1.73
CA HIS A 45 21.39 4.54 -2.67
C HIS A 45 20.00 4.96 -3.16
N ALA A 46 19.17 5.52 -2.28
CA ALA A 46 17.87 6.08 -2.63
C ALA A 46 18.00 7.24 -3.64
N ALA A 47 18.95 8.15 -3.45
CA ALA A 47 19.22 9.26 -4.38
C ALA A 47 19.72 8.77 -5.74
N GLU A 48 20.68 7.84 -5.75
CA GLU A 48 21.23 7.24 -6.97
C GLU A 48 20.15 6.45 -7.74
N TYR A 49 19.36 5.63 -7.05
CA TYR A 49 18.28 4.84 -7.66
C TYR A 49 17.17 5.74 -8.23
N ARG A 50 16.79 6.82 -7.54
CA ARG A 50 15.86 7.83 -8.06
C ARG A 50 16.38 8.41 -9.39
N ASN A 51 17.65 8.81 -9.42
CA ASN A 51 18.25 9.39 -10.63
C ASN A 51 18.29 8.36 -11.76
N TRP A 52 18.73 7.12 -11.47
CA TRP A 52 18.76 6.04 -12.43
C TRP A 52 17.37 5.71 -12.99
N TYR A 53 16.36 5.61 -12.13
CA TYR A 53 14.97 5.35 -12.51
C TYR A 53 14.47 6.40 -13.50
N TRP A 54 14.74 7.67 -13.20
CA TRP A 54 14.34 8.79 -14.04
C TRP A 54 15.03 8.79 -15.40
N ALA A 55 16.33 8.53 -15.44
CA ALA A 55 17.08 8.52 -16.69
C ALA A 55 16.80 7.28 -17.56
N HIS A 56 16.57 6.11 -16.96
CA HIS A 56 16.61 4.83 -17.69
C HIS A 56 15.31 4.03 -17.67
N LYS A 57 14.58 4.00 -16.54
CA LYS A 57 13.45 3.06 -16.33
C LYS A 57 12.08 3.67 -16.61
N ARG A 58 11.93 4.99 -16.49
CA ARG A 58 10.65 5.66 -16.75
C ARG A 58 10.19 5.49 -18.20
N ARG A 59 8.89 5.36 -18.40
CA ARG A 59 8.27 5.14 -19.72
C ARG A 59 7.98 6.43 -20.48
N GLU A 60 8.05 7.58 -19.82
CA GLU A 60 7.75 8.88 -20.44
C GLU A 60 8.81 9.29 -21.47
N VAL A 61 8.34 10.05 -22.47
CA VAL A 61 9.14 10.51 -23.63
C VAL A 61 9.81 11.87 -23.36
N SER A 62 9.47 12.54 -22.25
CA SER A 62 10.07 13.83 -21.87
C SER A 62 11.58 13.74 -21.64
N ASP A 63 12.24 14.90 -21.61
CA ASP A 63 13.69 15.01 -21.41
C ASP A 63 14.11 14.35 -20.09
N ARG A 64 14.99 13.35 -20.21
CA ARG A 64 15.48 12.47 -19.14
C ARG A 64 16.71 13.02 -18.44
N GLY A 65 17.20 14.18 -18.86
CA GLY A 65 18.31 14.86 -18.23
C GLY A 65 18.10 15.09 -16.74
N ILE A 66 19.19 15.02 -15.99
CA ILE A 66 19.23 15.31 -14.56
C ILE A 66 20.40 16.26 -14.34
N HIS A 67 20.12 17.39 -13.71
CA HIS A 67 21.11 18.32 -13.22
C HIS A 67 21.49 17.87 -11.80
N LEU A 68 22.71 17.35 -11.66
CA LEU A 68 23.26 16.97 -10.37
C LEU A 68 23.55 18.22 -9.52
N SER A 69 23.39 18.08 -8.21
CA SER A 69 23.84 19.11 -7.28
C SER A 69 25.35 19.34 -7.40
N SER A 70 25.77 20.60 -7.39
CA SER A 70 27.18 21.00 -7.34
C SER A 70 27.70 21.19 -5.90
N VAL A 71 26.92 20.80 -4.89
CA VAL A 71 27.26 21.03 -3.49
C VAL A 71 28.18 19.91 -3.01
N GLU A 72 29.44 20.24 -2.73
CA GLU A 72 30.47 19.25 -2.32
C GLU A 72 30.75 19.23 -0.80
N GLN A 73 30.15 20.16 -0.04
CA GLN A 73 30.36 20.29 1.40
C GLN A 73 29.49 19.33 2.22
N TYR A 74 30.07 18.76 3.30
CA TYR A 74 29.39 17.79 4.18
C TYR A 74 28.19 18.37 4.93
N TYR A 75 28.27 19.64 5.34
CA TYR A 75 27.22 20.33 6.09
C TYR A 75 26.79 21.59 5.32
N PRO A 76 25.91 21.42 4.32
CA PRO A 76 25.41 22.53 3.53
C PRO A 76 24.55 23.47 4.34
N THR A 77 24.55 24.74 3.95
CA THR A 77 23.62 25.74 4.47
C THR A 77 22.20 25.47 3.96
N LYS A 78 21.20 26.02 4.65
CA LYS A 78 19.78 25.85 4.28
C LYS A 78 19.48 26.28 2.83
N SER A 79 20.27 27.20 2.29
CA SER A 79 20.07 27.77 0.95
C SER A 79 20.75 26.96 -0.16
N ASP A 80 21.59 25.99 0.19
CA ASP A 80 22.34 25.23 -0.82
C ASP A 80 21.46 24.24 -1.54
N MET A 81 21.65 24.16 -2.86
CA MET A 81 20.87 23.31 -3.73
C MET A 81 21.37 21.86 -3.72
N ILE A 82 21.14 21.17 -2.60
CA ILE A 82 21.60 19.79 -2.36
C ILE A 82 20.82 18.72 -3.16
N SER A 83 19.63 19.06 -3.63
CA SER A 83 18.77 18.15 -4.38
C SER A 83 19.05 18.22 -5.87
N ASP A 84 19.25 17.06 -6.48
CA ASP A 84 19.27 16.92 -7.94
C ASP A 84 17.94 17.36 -8.55
N ARG A 85 17.98 17.86 -9.78
CA ARG A 85 16.79 18.36 -10.48
C ARG A 85 16.62 17.69 -11.85
N PRO A 86 15.40 17.26 -12.21
CA PRO A 86 15.13 16.77 -13.55
C PRO A 86 15.11 17.94 -14.55
N ALA A 87 15.48 17.67 -15.80
CA ALA A 87 15.35 18.63 -16.89
C ALA A 87 13.88 18.97 -17.20
N SER A 88 12.97 17.98 -17.04
CA SER A 88 11.54 18.15 -17.27
C SER A 88 10.70 17.30 -16.32
N ASP A 89 9.97 17.94 -15.41
CA ASP A 89 9.03 17.29 -14.48
C ASP A 89 7.81 18.20 -14.19
N SER A 90 6.90 18.33 -15.15
CA SER A 90 5.67 19.10 -14.94
C SER A 90 4.73 18.50 -13.89
N GLY A 91 4.86 17.20 -13.60
CA GLY A 91 3.99 16.46 -12.69
C GLY A 91 4.50 16.35 -11.25
N GLY A 92 5.70 16.86 -10.93
CA GLY A 92 6.30 16.74 -9.59
C GLY A 92 6.51 15.29 -9.17
N ASN A 93 6.92 14.44 -10.11
CA ASN A 93 7.14 13.01 -9.93
C ASN A 93 8.58 12.68 -9.51
N PHE A 94 9.54 13.52 -9.87
CA PHE A 94 10.93 13.32 -9.49
C PHE A 94 11.07 13.34 -7.96
N GLY A 95 11.82 12.39 -7.40
CA GLY A 95 11.95 12.25 -5.95
C GLY A 95 10.92 11.32 -5.29
N ARG A 96 9.83 10.92 -5.98
CA ARG A 96 8.85 9.98 -5.44
C ARG A 96 9.34 8.53 -5.52
N LEU A 97 10.29 8.18 -4.65
CA LEU A 97 11.00 6.90 -4.66
C LEU A 97 10.06 5.68 -4.60
N ALA A 98 8.95 5.77 -3.87
CA ALA A 98 7.95 4.70 -3.80
C ALA A 98 7.37 4.32 -5.17
N ARG A 99 7.32 5.25 -6.13
CA ARG A 99 6.84 5.00 -7.50
C ARG A 99 7.88 4.33 -8.39
N ALA A 100 9.15 4.30 -7.97
CA ALA A 100 10.24 3.71 -8.72
C ALA A 100 10.32 2.17 -8.61
N GLY A 101 9.38 1.57 -7.88
CA GLY A 101 9.27 0.12 -7.68
C GLY A 101 10.22 -0.44 -6.62
N VAL A 102 10.98 0.41 -5.93
CA VAL A 102 12.03 -0.05 -5.00
C VAL A 102 11.47 -0.75 -3.75
N MET A 103 10.20 -0.52 -3.45
CA MET A 103 9.50 -1.12 -2.32
C MET A 103 8.69 -2.36 -2.69
N GLU A 104 8.64 -2.80 -3.95
CA GLU A 104 7.74 -3.87 -4.40
C GLU A 104 7.94 -5.16 -3.60
N GLY A 105 9.19 -5.59 -3.39
CA GLY A 105 9.51 -6.77 -2.59
C GLY A 105 9.15 -6.62 -1.10
N TYR A 106 9.39 -5.45 -0.52
CA TYR A 106 9.00 -5.14 0.86
C TYR A 106 7.48 -5.19 1.03
N ILE A 107 6.74 -4.58 0.10
CA ILE A 107 5.27 -4.58 0.10
C ILE A 107 4.74 -6.02 -0.02
N ALA A 108 5.32 -6.84 -0.89
CA ALA A 108 4.93 -8.24 -1.03
C ALA A 108 5.10 -9.01 0.29
N LYS A 109 6.28 -8.90 0.94
CA LYS A 109 6.54 -9.51 2.25
C LYS A 109 5.57 -9.00 3.32
N LEU A 110 5.34 -7.68 3.38
CA LEU A 110 4.41 -7.08 4.33
C LEU A 110 3.01 -7.68 4.19
N PHE A 111 2.51 -7.88 2.97
CA PHE A 111 1.18 -8.43 2.74
C PHE A 111 1.03 -9.94 3.06
N GLU A 112 2.14 -10.63 3.33
CA GLU A 112 2.16 -11.99 3.87
C GLU A 112 2.00 -12.04 5.39
N GLU A 113 2.29 -10.94 6.09
CA GLU A 113 2.11 -10.84 7.54
C GLU A 113 0.66 -11.06 7.94
N LYS A 114 0.47 -11.62 9.15
CA LYS A 114 -0.86 -11.96 9.67
C LYS A 114 -1.30 -10.95 10.73
N LEU A 115 -2.51 -10.44 10.57
CA LEU A 115 -3.22 -9.63 11.55
C LEU A 115 -4.47 -10.39 12.00
N ALA A 116 -4.65 -10.57 13.30
CA ALA A 116 -5.70 -11.42 13.86
C ALA A 116 -5.73 -12.84 13.22
N GLY A 117 -4.56 -13.39 12.87
CA GLY A 117 -4.42 -14.71 12.25
C GLY A 117 -4.65 -14.76 10.74
N ILE A 118 -5.10 -13.67 10.12
CA ILE A 118 -5.41 -13.59 8.68
C ILE A 118 -4.39 -12.70 7.98
N ARG A 119 -3.95 -13.08 6.78
CA ARG A 119 -2.97 -12.30 6.00
C ARG A 119 -3.49 -10.90 5.69
N LEU A 120 -2.62 -9.90 5.75
CA LEU A 120 -2.95 -8.51 5.43
C LEU A 120 -3.54 -8.35 4.01
N SER A 121 -3.10 -9.17 3.05
CA SER A 121 -3.64 -9.18 1.69
C SER A 121 -5.13 -9.55 1.64
N ALA A 122 -5.58 -10.48 2.48
CA ALA A 122 -7.00 -10.85 2.58
C ALA A 122 -7.81 -9.75 3.25
N TRP A 123 -7.26 -9.10 4.29
CA TRP A 123 -7.88 -7.92 4.89
C TRP A 123 -8.03 -6.77 3.89
N GLN A 124 -6.97 -6.46 3.13
CA GLN A 124 -7.02 -5.44 2.09
C GLN A 124 -8.13 -5.71 1.07
N GLN A 125 -8.24 -6.96 0.60
CA GLN A 125 -9.31 -7.36 -0.31
C GLN A 125 -10.68 -7.18 0.35
N PHE A 126 -10.84 -7.58 1.61
CA PHE A 126 -12.09 -7.45 2.35
C PHE A 126 -12.55 -6.00 2.43
N PHE A 127 -11.69 -5.08 2.89
CA PHE A 127 -12.08 -3.68 2.99
C PHE A 127 -12.25 -2.99 1.62
N SER A 128 -11.58 -3.48 0.57
CA SER A 128 -11.80 -2.94 -0.78
C SER A 128 -13.19 -3.22 -1.35
N ILE A 129 -13.92 -4.21 -0.80
CA ILE A 129 -15.30 -4.50 -1.20
C ILE A 129 -16.24 -3.37 -0.77
N PHE A 130 -15.95 -2.71 0.35
CA PHE A 130 -16.81 -1.67 0.92
C PHE A 130 -16.44 -0.26 0.42
N THR A 131 -15.72 -0.15 -0.70
CA THR A 131 -15.47 1.13 -1.36
C THR A 131 -16.59 1.43 -2.38
N GLU A 132 -17.06 2.67 -2.45
CA GLU A 132 -18.28 3.20 -3.11
C GLU A 132 -18.98 2.35 -4.20
N ASN A 133 -20.32 2.26 -4.09
CA ASN A 133 -21.30 1.74 -5.06
C ASN A 133 -21.14 0.27 -5.48
N VAL A 134 -20.95 -0.64 -4.53
CA VAL A 134 -20.93 -2.09 -4.80
C VAL A 134 -22.28 -2.70 -4.45
N SER A 135 -22.86 -3.47 -5.37
CA SER A 135 -24.13 -4.18 -5.14
C SER A 135 -23.97 -5.36 -4.17
N SER A 136 -25.04 -5.76 -3.51
CA SER A 136 -25.06 -6.89 -2.56
C SER A 136 -24.56 -8.22 -3.18
N ASP A 137 -24.87 -8.48 -4.45
CA ASP A 137 -24.39 -9.66 -5.19
C ASP A 137 -22.88 -9.63 -5.47
N GLU A 138 -22.32 -8.45 -5.75
CA GLU A 138 -20.88 -8.25 -5.94
C GLU A 138 -20.13 -8.41 -4.61
N ILE A 139 -20.72 -7.97 -3.49
CA ILE A 139 -20.20 -8.19 -2.14
C ILE A 139 -20.12 -9.70 -1.87
N ASP A 140 -21.19 -10.45 -2.12
CA ASP A 140 -21.24 -11.91 -1.87
C ASP A 140 -20.19 -12.67 -2.69
N SER A 141 -20.11 -12.37 -3.99
CA SER A 141 -19.11 -12.98 -4.88
C SER A 141 -17.68 -12.66 -4.44
N ALA A 142 -17.44 -11.43 -3.96
CA ALA A 142 -16.13 -11.02 -3.48
C ALA A 142 -15.76 -11.67 -2.14
N LEU A 143 -16.73 -11.82 -1.22
CA LEU A 143 -16.54 -12.50 0.07
C LEU A 143 -16.23 -13.99 -0.13
N GLU A 144 -16.91 -14.68 -1.05
CA GLU A 144 -16.62 -16.08 -1.37
C GLU A 144 -15.20 -16.24 -1.93
N ARG A 145 -14.77 -15.33 -2.79
CA ARG A 145 -13.40 -15.34 -3.34
C ARG A 145 -12.35 -15.14 -2.24
N ILE A 146 -12.60 -14.21 -1.30
CA ILE A 146 -11.71 -13.99 -0.16
C ILE A 146 -11.66 -15.23 0.73
N ALA A 147 -12.81 -15.81 1.05
CA ALA A 147 -12.89 -17.03 1.85
C ALA A 147 -12.11 -18.18 1.20
N LYS A 148 -12.26 -18.40 -0.11
CA LYS A 148 -11.52 -19.43 -0.85
C LYS A 148 -10.01 -19.18 -0.86
N ASN A 149 -9.57 -17.93 -0.97
CA ASN A 149 -8.15 -17.58 -0.91
C ASN A 149 -7.57 -17.70 0.51
N ALA A 150 -8.33 -17.31 1.52
CA ALA A 150 -7.95 -17.46 2.92
C ALA A 150 -7.90 -18.94 3.33
N ALA A 151 -8.85 -19.73 2.86
CA ALA A 151 -8.88 -21.19 2.94
C ALA A 151 -7.66 -21.85 2.31
N ALA A 152 -7.19 -21.37 1.16
CA ALA A 152 -5.96 -21.92 0.57
C ALA A 152 -4.73 -21.71 1.48
N SER A 153 -4.76 -20.78 2.43
CA SER A 153 -3.73 -20.62 3.48
C SER A 153 -3.93 -21.53 4.71
N VAL A 154 -5.08 -22.18 4.84
CA VAL A 154 -5.46 -22.99 6.00
C VAL A 154 -5.87 -24.37 5.49
N SER A 155 -5.08 -25.39 5.79
CA SER A 155 -5.19 -26.74 5.21
C SER A 155 -6.52 -27.49 5.46
N ASP A 156 -7.55 -26.85 6.00
CA ASP A 156 -8.83 -27.43 6.37
C ASP A 156 -10.03 -26.70 5.72
N VAL A 157 -10.83 -27.46 4.98
CA VAL A 157 -12.03 -27.00 4.24
C VAL A 157 -13.14 -26.55 5.18
N LYS A 158 -13.19 -27.08 6.41
CA LYS A 158 -14.20 -26.66 7.39
C LYS A 158 -13.92 -25.26 7.92
N THR A 159 -12.65 -25.00 8.29
CA THR A 159 -12.19 -23.67 8.73
C THR A 159 -12.42 -22.58 7.68
N ALA A 160 -12.31 -22.93 6.39
CA ALA A 160 -12.62 -22.05 5.26
C ALA A 160 -14.08 -21.55 5.26
N SER A 161 -15.01 -22.49 5.45
CA SER A 161 -16.45 -22.21 5.45
C SER A 161 -16.83 -21.34 6.64
N GLU A 162 -16.32 -21.67 7.83
CA GLU A 162 -16.55 -20.90 9.06
C GLU A 162 -16.00 -19.47 8.93
N LEU A 163 -14.84 -19.31 8.30
CA LEU A 163 -14.25 -17.99 8.04
C LEU A 163 -15.10 -17.16 7.06
N ALA A 164 -15.67 -17.79 6.02
CA ALA A 164 -16.57 -17.14 5.08
C ALA A 164 -17.84 -16.60 5.76
N GLU A 165 -18.40 -17.39 6.68
CA GLU A 165 -19.55 -16.97 7.48
C GLU A 165 -19.21 -15.79 8.39
N LYS A 166 -18.06 -15.82 9.04
CA LYS A 166 -17.61 -14.70 9.90
C LYS A 166 -17.37 -13.42 9.11
N PHE A 167 -16.80 -13.51 7.91
CA PHE A 167 -16.68 -12.33 7.05
C PHE A 167 -18.04 -11.78 6.63
N ARG A 168 -19.03 -12.64 6.35
CA ARG A 168 -20.42 -12.20 6.07
C ARG A 168 -21.06 -11.53 7.28
N GLU A 169 -20.85 -12.06 8.48
CA GLU A 169 -21.33 -11.44 9.73
C GLU A 169 -20.75 -10.03 9.92
N ILE A 170 -19.43 -9.88 9.72
CA ILE A 170 -18.76 -8.57 9.79
C ILE A 170 -19.25 -7.64 8.68
N ALA A 171 -19.44 -8.14 7.46
CA ALA A 171 -19.98 -7.37 6.34
C ALA A 171 -21.36 -6.78 6.67
N ALA A 172 -22.25 -7.59 7.25
CA ALA A 172 -23.57 -7.15 7.68
C ALA A 172 -23.54 -6.10 8.80
N LEU A 173 -22.52 -6.12 9.66
CA LEU A 173 -22.32 -5.09 10.69
C LEU A 173 -21.79 -3.77 10.12
N ILE A 174 -20.93 -3.84 9.09
CA ILE A 174 -20.33 -2.65 8.46
C ILE A 174 -21.35 -1.95 7.55
N ASP A 175 -22.11 -2.72 6.77
CA ASP A 175 -23.11 -2.20 5.85
C ASP A 175 -24.51 -2.49 6.37
N GLY A 176 -25.06 -1.58 7.18
CA GLY A 176 -26.43 -1.67 7.69
C GLY A 176 -27.51 -1.71 6.58
N ALA A 177 -27.16 -1.49 5.30
CA ALA A 177 -28.05 -1.67 4.15
C ALA A 177 -28.06 -3.11 3.61
N TYR A 178 -27.00 -3.89 3.78
CA TYR A 178 -26.91 -5.28 3.30
C TYR A 178 -28.01 -6.18 3.91
N LEU A 179 -28.47 -5.87 5.13
CA LEU A 179 -29.61 -6.55 5.77
C LEU A 179 -30.99 -6.16 5.21
N ARG A 180 -31.11 -5.04 4.47
CA ARG A 180 -32.40 -4.55 3.95
C ARG A 180 -32.77 -5.16 2.60
N ASP A 181 -31.80 -5.54 1.77
CA ASP A 181 -32.03 -6.16 0.46
C ASP A 181 -32.30 -7.67 0.49
N LYS A 182 -32.06 -8.35 1.63
CA LYS A 182 -32.33 -9.80 1.80
C LYS A 182 -33.68 -10.11 2.50
N LYS A 183 -34.58 -9.12 2.62
CA LYS A 183 -35.97 -9.32 3.08
C LYS A 183 -36.92 -9.27 1.89
#